data_AF-A0A963TGX5-F1
#
_entry.id   AF-A0A963TGX5-F1
#
_cell.length_a   1.000
_cell.length_b   1.000
_cell.length_c   1.000
_cell.angle_alpha   90.00
_cell.angle_beta   90.00
_cell.angle_gamma   90.00
#
_symmetry.space_group_name_H-M   'P 1'
#
loop_
_entity.id
_entity.type
_entity.pdbx_description
1 polymer ?
#
loop_
_entity_poly.entity_id
_entity_poly.type
_entity_poly.pdbx_seq_one_letter_code
_entity_poly.pdbx_strand_id
1 'polypeptide(L)'
;MAVRDAAALAEHRPGTVVAARFGFYKHVGIVSDRWDRDGPMVISNSKRSGHGAEEGMRLFAAGTPVRIVGFPGTLPPDEVLARARAVMTRPYDLLTWNCEHFIRHAHGLPRYSPQMRAAMGIGLAVAGTLMVVGRRRL
;
A
#
# COMPACT_ATOMS: atom_id res chain seq x y z
N MET A 1 -5.82 14.98 17.25
CA MET A 1 -4.48 15.48 16.85
C MET A 1 -3.91 14.55 15.77
N ALA A 2 -4.32 14.76 14.51
CA ALA A 2 -3.93 13.94 13.35
C ALA A 2 -3.92 14.79 12.04
N VAL A 3 -3.69 16.09 12.18
CA VAL A 3 -3.76 17.08 11.08
C VAL A 3 -2.37 17.62 10.72
N ARG A 4 -1.30 17.12 11.36
CA ARG A 4 0.08 17.57 11.09
C ARG A 4 0.67 16.99 9.79
N ASP A 5 0.03 16.01 9.15
CA ASP A 5 0.64 15.28 8.03
C ASP A 5 0.13 15.70 6.65
N ALA A 6 -1.07 16.28 6.50
CA ALA A 6 -1.67 16.59 5.19
C ALA A 6 -0.94 17.72 4.43
N ALA A 7 -0.52 18.77 5.12
CA ALA A 7 0.26 19.86 4.53
C ALA A 7 1.69 19.42 4.17
N ALA A 8 2.33 18.59 5.01
CA ALA A 8 3.63 18.00 4.68
C ALA A 8 3.54 17.04 3.48
N LEU A 9 2.41 16.36 3.30
CA LEU A 9 2.12 15.51 2.14
C LEU A 9 1.91 16.31 0.86
N ALA A 10 1.35 17.52 0.94
CA ALA A 10 1.17 18.43 -0.17
C ALA A 10 2.49 18.95 -0.76
N GLU A 11 3.59 18.94 0.02
CA GLU A 11 4.93 19.29 -0.47
C GLU A 11 5.58 18.17 -1.29
N HIS A 12 4.98 16.97 -1.30
CA HIS A 12 5.57 15.83 -2.00
C HIS A 12 5.05 15.69 -3.42
N ARG A 13 6.00 15.40 -4.33
CA ARG A 13 5.73 15.17 -5.74
C ARG A 13 4.62 14.13 -5.93
N PRO A 14 3.69 14.33 -6.88
CA PRO A 14 2.80 13.26 -7.31
C PRO A 14 3.59 12.00 -7.69
N GLY A 15 2.98 10.83 -7.50
CA GLY A 15 3.67 9.56 -7.61
C GLY A 15 4.43 9.15 -6.34
N THR A 16 4.55 9.99 -5.32
CA THR A 16 5.17 9.59 -4.03
C THR A 16 4.34 8.53 -3.32
N VAL A 17 4.99 7.51 -2.79
CA VAL A 17 4.36 6.44 -2.01
C VAL A 17 4.22 6.87 -0.55
N VAL A 18 3.03 6.63 -0.01
CA VAL A 18 2.65 6.90 1.38
C VAL A 18 2.10 5.64 2.03
N ALA A 19 2.15 5.58 3.35
CA ALA A 19 1.69 4.44 4.12
C ALA A 19 0.90 4.85 5.37
N ALA A 20 -0.22 4.18 5.59
CA ALA A 20 -0.99 4.21 6.85
C ALA A 20 -0.98 2.81 7.50
N ARG A 21 -0.91 2.74 8.83
CA ARG A 21 -0.81 1.47 9.57
C ARG A 21 -2.12 1.09 10.26
N PHE A 22 -2.75 0.02 9.79
CA PHE A 22 -4.01 -0.48 10.33
C PHE A 22 -3.77 -1.75 11.14
N GLY A 23 -3.56 -1.59 12.44
CA GLY A 23 -3.22 -2.68 13.35
C GLY A 23 -2.01 -3.47 12.84
N PHE A 24 -2.24 -4.71 12.41
CA PHE A 24 -1.18 -5.62 11.96
C PHE A 24 -0.73 -5.38 10.51
N TYR A 25 -1.54 -4.75 9.66
CA TYR A 25 -1.21 -4.53 8.25
C TYR A 25 -0.92 -3.06 7.94
N LYS A 26 -0.29 -2.83 6.78
CA LYS A 26 0.06 -1.51 6.28
C LYS A 26 -0.67 -1.32 4.95
N HIS A 27 -1.41 -0.23 4.83
CA HIS A 27 -2.02 0.18 3.58
C HIS A 27 -1.11 1.21 2.91
N VAL A 28 -0.80 0.99 1.64
CA VAL A 28 0.05 1.90 0.84
C VAL A 28 -0.73 2.48 -0.32
N GLY A 29 -0.40 3.71 -0.66
CA GLY A 29 -0.99 4.45 -1.76
C GLY A 29 0.01 5.40 -2.40
N ILE A 30 -0.40 6.02 -3.50
CA ILE A 30 0.37 6.94 -4.32
C ILE A 30 -0.28 8.32 -4.23
N VAL A 31 0.48 9.35 -3.87
CA VAL A 31 0.02 10.74 -3.89
C VAL A 31 -0.38 11.10 -5.32
N SER A 32 -1.62 11.54 -5.49
CA SER A 32 -2.18 11.97 -6.76
C SER A 32 -1.76 13.40 -7.13
N ASP A 33 -1.91 13.74 -8.40
CA ASP A 33 -1.94 15.12 -8.88
C ASP A 33 -3.31 15.80 -8.67
N ARG A 34 -4.32 15.04 -8.22
CA ARG A 34 -5.66 15.55 -7.88
C ARG A 34 -5.75 15.93 -6.40
N TRP A 35 -6.66 16.86 -6.12
CA TRP A 35 -6.86 17.44 -4.80
C TRP A 35 -8.31 17.28 -4.34
N ASP A 36 -8.49 17.06 -3.05
CA ASP A 36 -9.76 17.24 -2.37
C ASP A 36 -9.76 18.58 -1.61
N ARG A 37 -10.77 18.81 -0.76
CA ARG A 37 -10.87 20.04 0.04
C ARG A 37 -9.73 20.19 1.05
N ASP A 38 -9.18 19.09 1.54
CA ASP A 38 -8.26 19.02 2.68
C ASP A 38 -6.79 18.77 2.25
N GLY A 39 -6.51 18.51 0.96
CA GLY A 39 -5.16 18.32 0.42
C GLY A 39 -5.09 17.43 -0.82
N PRO A 40 -3.89 16.89 -1.14
CA PRO A 40 -3.75 15.95 -2.25
C PRO A 40 -4.49 14.64 -1.97
N MET A 41 -5.07 14.06 -3.02
CA MET A 41 -5.69 12.75 -3.00
C MET A 41 -4.64 11.64 -3.06
N VAL A 42 -5.04 10.41 -2.76
CA VAL A 42 -4.21 9.21 -2.81
C VAL A 42 -4.88 8.15 -3.66
N ILE A 43 -4.13 7.60 -4.62
CA ILE A 43 -4.54 6.44 -5.41
C ILE A 43 -4.02 5.17 -4.73
N SER A 44 -4.89 4.24 -4.39
CA SER A 44 -4.49 2.97 -3.78
C SER A 44 -5.39 1.83 -4.24
N ASN A 45 -4.86 0.61 -4.24
CA ASN A 45 -5.70 -0.57 -4.34
C ASN A 45 -6.19 -0.97 -2.95
N SER A 46 -7.46 -0.74 -2.67
CA SER A 46 -8.01 -0.78 -1.33
C SER A 46 -8.86 -2.02 -1.10
N LYS A 47 -8.56 -2.73 -0.01
CA LYS A 47 -9.37 -3.86 0.46
C LYS A 47 -10.80 -3.43 0.78
N ARG A 48 -10.99 -2.16 1.21
CA ARG A 48 -12.29 -1.62 1.62
C ARG A 48 -13.23 -1.43 0.42
N SER A 49 -12.73 -0.92 -0.70
CA SER A 49 -13.51 -0.77 -1.94
C SER A 49 -13.50 -2.03 -2.81
N GLY A 50 -12.58 -2.97 -2.56
CA GLY A 50 -12.43 -4.19 -3.36
C GLY A 50 -11.75 -3.96 -4.70
N HIS A 51 -11.25 -2.76 -4.98
CA HIS A 51 -10.53 -2.37 -6.18
C HIS A 51 -9.75 -1.06 -5.94
N GLY A 52 -9.13 -0.51 -6.99
CA GLY A 52 -8.45 0.78 -6.95
C GLY A 52 -9.39 1.95 -6.66
N ALA A 53 -9.02 2.80 -5.72
CA ALA A 53 -9.72 4.03 -5.36
C ALA A 53 -8.75 5.21 -5.38
N GLU A 54 -9.25 6.37 -5.81
CA GLU A 54 -8.56 7.64 -5.69
C GLU A 54 -9.38 8.49 -4.73
N GLU A 55 -8.83 8.74 -3.54
CA GLU A 55 -9.59 9.30 -2.43
C GLU A 55 -8.79 10.29 -1.59
N GLY A 56 -9.51 11.09 -0.81
CA GLY A 56 -8.90 12.03 0.10
C GLY A 56 -7.97 11.39 1.11
N MET A 57 -6.88 12.08 1.48
CA MET A 57 -5.86 11.58 2.42
C MET A 57 -6.47 11.09 3.74
N ARG A 58 -7.47 11.82 4.26
CA ARG A 58 -8.16 11.47 5.51
C ARG A 58 -8.92 10.16 5.39
N LEU A 59 -9.56 9.90 4.24
CA LEU A 59 -10.30 8.66 4.00
C LEU A 59 -9.34 7.49 3.77
N PHE A 60 -8.26 7.70 3.00
CA PHE A 60 -7.18 6.73 2.80
C PHE A 60 -6.56 6.27 4.13
N ALA A 61 -6.29 7.22 5.04
CA ALA A 61 -5.64 6.94 6.31
C ALA A 61 -6.61 6.50 7.43
N ALA A 62 -7.92 6.74 7.25
CA ALA A 62 -8.98 6.52 8.22
C ALA A 62 -8.62 6.93 9.66
N GLY A 63 -8.02 8.11 9.81
CA GLY A 63 -7.61 8.68 11.11
C GLY A 63 -6.25 8.20 11.64
N THR A 64 -5.54 7.33 10.92
CA THR A 64 -4.19 6.88 11.25
C THR A 64 -3.13 7.88 10.77
N PRO A 65 -2.00 8.07 11.47
CA PRO A 65 -0.88 8.84 10.95
C PRO A 65 -0.37 8.31 9.60
N VAL A 66 -0.03 9.22 8.70
CA VAL A 66 0.48 8.89 7.36
C VAL A 66 1.99 9.08 7.34
N ARG A 67 2.71 8.06 6.87
CA ARG A 67 4.16 8.11 6.70
C ARG A 67 4.54 8.19 5.23
N ILE A 68 5.50 9.06 4.92
CA ILE A 68 6.16 9.08 3.61
C ILE A 68 7.05 7.88 3.46
N VAL A 69 6.84 7.11 2.39
CA VAL A 69 7.70 5.98 2.02
C VAL A 69 8.75 6.42 1.02
N GLY A 70 8.42 7.36 0.12
CA GLY A 70 9.30 7.87 -0.91
C GLY A 70 8.85 7.48 -2.31
N PHE A 71 9.74 7.55 -3.29
CA PHE A 71 9.41 7.29 -4.71
C PHE A 71 10.33 6.18 -5.24
N PRO A 72 9.88 4.92 -5.25
CA PRO A 72 10.76 3.76 -5.41
C PRO A 72 11.14 3.43 -6.86
N GLY A 73 10.49 4.03 -7.85
CA GLY A 73 10.78 3.82 -9.28
C GLY A 73 11.52 4.97 -9.94
N THR A 74 11.84 4.82 -11.22
CA THR A 74 12.48 5.85 -12.05
C THR A 74 11.53 6.46 -13.08
N LEU A 75 10.31 5.94 -13.19
CA LEU A 75 9.30 6.47 -14.12
C LEU A 75 8.92 7.92 -13.74
N PRO A 76 8.63 8.77 -14.74
CA PRO A 76 8.07 10.09 -14.52
C PRO A 76 6.77 10.05 -13.68
N PRO A 77 6.49 11.06 -12.83
CA PRO A 77 5.29 11.12 -12.00
C PRO A 77 3.97 10.91 -12.78
N ASP A 78 3.83 11.56 -13.93
CA ASP A 78 2.66 11.47 -14.81
C ASP A 78 2.46 10.04 -15.33
N GLU A 79 3.54 9.35 -15.70
CA GLU A 79 3.49 7.95 -16.11
C GLU A 79 3.08 7.05 -14.93
N VAL A 80 3.62 7.28 -13.74
CA VAL A 80 3.24 6.53 -12.53
C VAL A 80 1.73 6.66 -12.27
N LEU A 81 1.19 7.87 -12.34
CA LEU A 81 -0.24 8.13 -12.12
C LEU A 81 -1.11 7.52 -13.23
N ALA A 82 -0.70 7.64 -14.49
CA ALA A 82 -1.41 7.03 -15.61
C ALA A 82 -1.51 5.51 -15.46
N ARG A 83 -0.40 4.85 -15.09
CA ARG A 83 -0.36 3.41 -14.82
C ARG A 83 -1.23 3.02 -13.63
N ALA A 84 -1.21 3.81 -12.55
CA ALA A 84 -2.07 3.58 -11.40
C ALA A 84 -3.57 3.64 -11.78
N ARG A 85 -3.96 4.66 -12.54
CA ARG A 85 -5.34 4.88 -13.01
C ARG A 85 -5.82 3.79 -13.96
N ALA A 86 -4.94 3.32 -14.85
CA ALA A 86 -5.26 2.30 -15.84
C ALA A 86 -5.71 0.96 -15.24
N VAL A 87 -5.40 0.70 -13.96
CA VAL A 87 -5.74 -0.56 -13.28
C VAL A 87 -6.69 -0.36 -12.09
N MET A 88 -7.34 0.81 -11.97
CA MET A 88 -8.25 1.10 -10.84
C MET A 88 -9.45 0.16 -10.77
N THR A 89 -9.93 -0.35 -11.90
CA THR A 89 -11.07 -1.29 -11.94
C THR A 89 -10.65 -2.73 -11.64
N ARG A 90 -9.35 -3.03 -11.51
CA ARG A 90 -8.88 -4.39 -11.26
C ARG A 90 -9.24 -4.82 -9.83
N PRO A 91 -9.90 -5.99 -9.63
CA PRO A 91 -10.30 -6.45 -8.32
C PRO A 91 -9.11 -6.65 -7.38
N TYR A 92 -9.31 -6.28 -6.12
CA TYR A 92 -8.35 -6.51 -5.04
C TYR A 92 -8.23 -8.00 -4.76
N ASP A 93 -6.99 -8.49 -4.69
CA ASP A 93 -6.66 -9.85 -4.27
C ASP A 93 -5.51 -9.79 -3.27
N LEU A 94 -5.69 -10.37 -2.08
CA LEU A 94 -4.71 -10.28 -1.00
C LEU A 94 -3.34 -10.89 -1.39
N LEU A 95 -3.34 -11.94 -2.20
CA LEU A 95 -2.16 -12.72 -2.57
C LEU A 95 -1.55 -12.26 -3.89
N THR A 96 -2.37 -11.93 -4.88
CA THR A 96 -1.92 -11.71 -6.26
C THR A 96 -2.05 -10.26 -6.74
N TRP A 97 -2.89 -9.45 -6.08
CA TRP A 97 -3.17 -8.08 -6.49
C TRP A 97 -3.62 -7.19 -5.33
N ASN A 98 -2.72 -6.98 -4.38
CA ASN A 98 -2.95 -6.14 -3.20
C ASN A 98 -2.36 -4.72 -3.39
N CYS A 99 -2.34 -3.92 -2.32
CA CYS A 99 -1.80 -2.57 -2.35
C CYS A 99 -0.30 -2.52 -2.72
N GLU A 100 0.54 -3.46 -2.27
CA GLU A 100 1.98 -3.45 -2.62
C GLU A 100 2.21 -3.83 -4.09
N HIS A 101 1.46 -4.80 -4.60
CA HIS A 101 1.48 -5.15 -6.03
C HIS A 101 1.09 -3.95 -6.90
N PHE A 102 0.07 -3.21 -6.46
CA PHE A 102 -0.38 -1.99 -7.12
C PHE A 102 0.72 -0.92 -7.19
N ILE A 103 1.38 -0.59 -6.07
CA ILE A 103 2.50 0.38 -6.05
C ILE A 103 3.59 -0.03 -7.04
N ARG A 104 4.00 -1.30 -7.02
CA ARG A 104 5.07 -1.79 -7.88
C ARG A 104 4.68 -1.73 -9.35
N HIS A 105 3.44 -2.09 -9.68
CA HIS A 105 2.92 -1.94 -11.04
C HIS A 105 2.98 -0.49 -11.52
N ALA A 106 2.48 0.45 -10.70
CA ALA A 106 2.46 1.87 -11.03
C ALA A 106 3.88 2.42 -11.25
N HIS A 107 4.85 2.01 -10.43
CA HIS A 107 6.25 2.43 -10.56
C HIS A 107 7.09 1.63 -11.58
N GLY A 108 6.49 0.71 -12.34
CA GLY A 108 7.23 -0.10 -13.32
C GLY A 108 8.21 -1.09 -12.70
N LEU A 109 8.02 -1.44 -11.42
CA LEU A 109 8.89 -2.35 -10.69
C LEU A 109 8.44 -3.81 -10.87
N PRO A 110 9.38 -4.79 -10.86
CA PRO A 110 9.05 -6.21 -10.94
C PRO A 110 8.04 -6.64 -9.87
N ARG A 111 7.06 -7.50 -10.16
CA ARG A 111 6.03 -7.91 -9.18
C ARG A 111 6.62 -8.83 -8.11
N TYR A 112 6.95 -8.27 -6.95
CA TYR A 112 7.32 -9.02 -5.75
C TYR A 112 6.61 -8.39 -4.56
N SER A 113 6.03 -9.18 -3.64
CA SER A 113 5.34 -8.67 -2.44
C SER A 113 6.24 -8.79 -1.21
N PRO A 114 6.82 -7.69 -0.69
CA PRO A 114 7.52 -7.68 0.59
C PRO A 114 6.67 -8.18 1.77
N GLN A 115 5.37 -7.88 1.80
CA GLN A 115 4.45 -8.37 2.84
C GLN A 115 4.28 -9.90 2.82
N MET A 116 4.33 -10.54 1.65
CA MET A 116 4.33 -12.01 1.55
C MET A 116 5.58 -12.64 2.14
N ARG A 117 6.76 -11.98 2.07
CA ARG A 117 7.98 -12.50 2.74
C ARG A 117 7.86 -12.47 4.26
N ALA A 118 7.24 -11.43 4.83
CA ALA A 118 7.03 -11.36 6.28
C ALA A 118 5.99 -12.39 6.77
N ALA A 119 4.90 -12.60 6.02
CA ALA A 119 3.86 -13.58 6.36
C ALA A 119 4.31 -15.04 6.12
N MET A 120 5.03 -15.33 5.03
CA MET A 120 5.57 -16.67 4.76
C MET A 120 6.68 -17.06 5.75
N GLY A 121 7.47 -16.10 6.25
CA GLY A 121 8.46 -16.35 7.30
C GLY A 121 7.84 -16.79 8.63
N ILE A 122 6.68 -16.23 9.01
CA ILE A 122 5.95 -16.62 10.23
C ILE A 122 5.20 -17.95 10.03
N GLY A 123 4.61 -18.18 8.84
CA GLY A 123 3.89 -19.43 8.53
C GLY A 123 4.76 -20.68 8.58
N LEU A 124 6.00 -20.61 8.08
CA LEU A 124 6.97 -21.71 8.17
C LEU A 124 7.47 -21.95 9.60
N ALA A 125 7.60 -20.92 10.43
CA ALA A 125 8.04 -21.05 11.82
C ALA A 125 6.99 -21.74 12.71
N VAL A 126 5.70 -21.42 12.54
CA VAL A 126 4.61 -22.05 13.32
C VAL A 126 4.40 -23.52 12.90
N ALA A 127 4.43 -23.82 11.60
CA ALA A 127 4.29 -25.19 11.10
C ALA A 127 5.48 -26.10 11.52
N GLY A 128 6.71 -25.57 11.48
CA GLY A 128 7.90 -26.29 11.95
C GLY A 128 7.86 -26.60 13.45
N THR A 129 7.36 -25.68 14.27
CA THR A 129 7.26 -25.88 15.73
C THR A 129 6.21 -26.95 16.09
N LEU A 130 5.07 -26.99 15.41
CA LEU A 130 4.04 -28.01 15.62
C LEU A 130 4.50 -29.41 15.19
N MET A 131 5.22 -29.55 14.07
CA MET A 131 5.82 -30.83 13.66
C MET A 131 6.89 -31.34 14.63
N VAL A 132 7.75 -30.45 15.15
CA VAL A 132 8.81 -30.82 16.10
C VAL A 132 8.24 -31.23 17.46
N VAL A 133 7.18 -30.58 17.94
CA VAL A 133 6.49 -30.97 19.19
C VAL A 133 5.70 -32.27 19.01
N GLY A 134 5.06 -32.47 17.85
CA GLY A 134 4.30 -33.69 17.55
C GLY A 134 5.18 -34.95 17.45
N ARG A 135 6.42 -34.84 16.95
CA ARG A 135 7.37 -35.96 16.86
C ARG A 135 8.00 -36.36 18.19
N ARG A 136 7.85 -35.56 19.26
CA ARG A 136 8.38 -35.86 20.59
C ARG A 136 7.38 -36.57 21.51
N ARG A 137 6.19 -36.93 21.00
CA ARG A 137 5.12 -37.61 21.75
C ARG A 137 4.60 -38.86 21.02
N LEU A 138 5.50 -39.62 20.39
CA LEU A 138 5.29 -41.00 19.95
C LEU A 138 6.50 -41.83 20.36
#